data_AF-A0A8C1MR72-F1
#
_entry.id   AF-A0A8C1MR72-F1
#
_cell.length_a   1.000
_cell.length_b   1.000
_cell.length_c   1.000
_cell.angle_alpha   90.00
_cell.angle_beta   90.00
_cell.angle_gamma   90.00
#
_symmetry.space_group_name_H-M   'P 1'
#
loop_
_entity.id
_entity.type
_entity.pdbx_description
1 polymer ?
#
loop_
_entity_poly.entity_id
_entity_poly.type
_entity_poly.pdbx_seq_one_letter_code
_entity_poly.pdbx_strand_id
1 'polypeptide(L)'
;MEWEKDTYSTDEHMWATLQRMLSVPGSNPSNIKYEQSDMNAIAHLVKWSYHKGELKNGAPYPPCTGMHRRAVCVYGVGDLKWIVQQHHPSANKFDPEVDDVAIKCMEAFVRYKAIFGRSLLTVKNSGIIL
;
A
#
# COMPACT_ATOMS: atom_id res chain seq x y z
N MET A 1 -24.46 -8.75 9.78
CA MET A 1 -24.51 -7.39 9.20
C MET A 1 -25.38 -6.47 10.05
N GLU A 2 -26.62 -6.83 10.40
CA GLU A 2 -27.50 -5.97 11.23
C GLU A 2 -26.87 -5.49 12.54
N TRP A 3 -26.19 -6.39 13.26
CA TRP A 3 -25.51 -6.10 14.54
C TRP A 3 -24.37 -5.08 14.42
N GLU A 4 -23.85 -4.85 13.22
CA GLU A 4 -22.72 -3.95 12.98
C GLU A 4 -23.18 -2.55 12.53
N LYS A 5 -24.49 -2.30 12.40
CA LYS A 5 -25.00 -1.06 11.80
C LYS A 5 -24.73 0.20 12.62
N ASP A 6 -24.66 0.06 13.93
CA ASP A 6 -24.49 1.13 14.90
C ASP A 6 -23.11 1.10 15.57
N THR A 7 -22.16 0.35 15.00
CA THR A 7 -20.77 0.34 15.44
C THR A 7 -19.95 1.45 14.77
N TYR A 8 -18.93 1.95 15.48
CA TYR A 8 -18.01 2.95 14.93
C TYR A 8 -16.96 2.26 14.04
N SER A 9 -16.65 2.85 12.88
CA SER A 9 -15.66 2.34 11.92
C SER A 9 -15.83 0.85 11.58
N THR A 10 -17.07 0.44 11.30
CA THR A 10 -17.42 -0.94 10.93
C THR A 10 -16.53 -1.53 9.84
N ASP A 11 -16.08 -0.71 8.90
CA ASP A 11 -15.19 -1.10 7.82
C ASP A 11 -13.81 -1.60 8.29
N GLU A 12 -13.36 -1.21 9.48
CA GLU A 12 -12.06 -1.59 10.03
C GLU A 12 -12.06 -2.97 10.73
N HIS A 13 -13.23 -3.52 11.08
CA HIS A 13 -13.31 -4.86 11.70
C HIS A 13 -14.23 -5.84 10.99
N MET A 14 -15.27 -5.40 10.29
CA MET A 14 -16.24 -6.31 9.67
C MET A 14 -15.59 -7.27 8.67
N TRP A 15 -14.77 -6.75 7.76
CA TRP A 15 -14.09 -7.57 6.74
C TRP A 15 -13.05 -8.49 7.36
N ALA A 16 -12.31 -8.00 8.35
CA ALA A 16 -11.34 -8.80 9.10
C ALA A 16 -12.03 -9.97 9.82
N THR A 17 -13.21 -9.74 10.43
CA THR A 17 -13.98 -10.78 11.11
C THR A 17 -14.56 -11.80 10.12
N LEU A 18 -15.17 -11.36 9.02
CA LEU A 18 -15.72 -12.26 7.99
C LEU A 18 -14.65 -13.20 7.42
N GLN A 19 -13.42 -12.70 7.23
CA GLN A 19 -12.28 -13.48 6.76
C GLN A 19 -11.85 -14.60 7.73
N ARG A 20 -12.42 -14.68 8.94
CA ARG A 20 -12.11 -15.69 9.97
C ARG A 20 -13.27 -16.65 10.25
N MET A 21 -14.41 -16.46 9.61
CA MET A 21 -15.60 -17.28 9.81
C MET A 21 -15.53 -18.55 8.98
N LEU A 22 -15.64 -19.72 9.63
CA LEU A 22 -15.51 -21.04 8.99
C LEU A 22 -16.45 -21.27 7.79
N SER A 23 -17.61 -20.64 7.78
CA SER A 23 -18.59 -20.77 6.69
C SER A 23 -18.28 -19.88 5.47
N VAL A 24 -17.31 -18.96 5.57
CA VAL A 24 -16.95 -18.04 4.50
C VAL A 24 -15.90 -18.69 3.60
N PRO A 25 -16.16 -18.84 2.28
CA PRO A 25 -15.18 -19.38 1.35
C PRO A 25 -13.90 -18.56 1.32
N GLY A 26 -12.75 -19.22 1.36
CA GLY A 26 -11.43 -18.56 1.38
C GLY A 26 -11.05 -17.92 2.72
N SER A 27 -11.83 -18.14 3.78
CA SER A 27 -11.49 -17.71 5.13
C SER A 27 -10.28 -18.45 5.70
N ASN A 28 -9.60 -17.81 6.64
CA ASN A 28 -8.52 -18.40 7.42
C ASN A 28 -9.04 -18.86 8.80
N PRO A 29 -8.47 -19.92 9.40
CA PRO A 29 -8.85 -20.35 10.75
C PRO A 29 -8.64 -19.22 11.77
N SER A 30 -9.50 -19.12 12.78
CA SER A 30 -9.48 -18.02 13.76
C SER A 30 -8.20 -17.89 14.58
N ASN A 31 -7.39 -18.95 14.68
CA ASN A 31 -6.15 -18.96 15.45
C ASN A 31 -5.15 -17.86 15.00
N ILE A 32 -4.54 -17.17 15.98
CA ILE A 32 -3.56 -16.09 15.80
C ILE A 32 -2.43 -16.38 14.81
N LYS A 33 -2.05 -17.66 14.64
CA LYS A 33 -1.05 -18.09 13.65
C LYS A 33 -1.36 -17.61 12.21
N TYR A 34 -2.64 -17.40 11.90
CA TYR A 34 -3.09 -16.97 10.58
C TYR A 34 -3.41 -15.48 10.50
N GLU A 35 -3.06 -14.68 11.51
CA GLU A 35 -3.21 -13.23 11.45
C GLU A 35 -2.35 -12.62 10.34
N GLN A 36 -2.82 -11.50 9.80
CA GLN A 36 -2.15 -10.75 8.73
C GLN A 36 -2.08 -9.29 9.15
N SER A 37 -0.88 -8.72 9.16
CA SER A 37 -0.69 -7.28 9.25
C SER A 37 -0.99 -6.61 7.92
N ASP A 38 -1.12 -5.29 7.92
CA ASP A 38 -1.18 -4.45 6.72
C ASP A 38 -0.01 -4.71 5.74
N MET A 39 1.20 -4.91 6.27
CA MET A 39 2.39 -5.18 5.46
C MET A 39 2.43 -6.60 4.86
N ASN A 40 1.78 -7.57 5.51
CA ASN A 40 1.72 -8.95 5.02
C ASN A 40 0.51 -9.20 4.10
N ALA A 41 -0.61 -8.52 4.36
CA ALA A 41 -1.80 -8.60 3.53
C ALA A 41 -1.57 -7.93 2.16
N ILE A 42 -2.21 -8.45 1.11
CA ILE A 42 -2.05 -7.93 -0.26
C ILE A 42 -2.97 -6.74 -0.58
N ALA A 43 -3.76 -6.20 0.36
CA ALA A 43 -4.84 -5.28 -0.01
C ALA A 43 -4.33 -3.89 -0.41
N HIS A 44 -3.70 -3.19 0.54
CA HIS A 44 -3.29 -1.80 0.39
C HIS A 44 -1.97 -1.55 1.12
N LEU A 45 -1.06 -0.84 0.47
CA LEU A 45 0.15 -0.32 1.09
C LEU A 45 -0.12 1.06 1.71
N VAL A 46 0.16 1.22 2.99
CA VAL A 46 -0.05 2.48 3.72
C VAL A 46 1.16 2.76 4.62
N LYS A 47 1.62 4.01 4.68
CA LYS A 47 2.59 4.46 5.70
C LYS A 47 1.90 5.32 6.76
N TRP A 48 2.12 4.97 8.01
CA TRP A 48 1.60 5.66 9.18
C TRP A 48 2.70 6.48 9.88
N SER A 49 2.34 7.67 10.37
CA SER A 49 3.29 8.62 10.93
C SER A 49 3.97 8.14 12.21
N TYR A 50 3.30 7.27 12.96
CA TYR A 50 3.79 6.72 14.22
C TYR A 50 4.70 5.49 14.04
N HIS A 51 4.82 4.96 12.82
CA HIS A 51 5.77 3.89 12.47
C HIS A 51 6.98 4.42 11.68
N LYS A 52 7.20 5.74 11.68
CA LYS A 52 8.41 6.35 11.11
C LYS A 52 9.65 5.88 11.88
N GLY A 53 10.70 5.56 11.14
CA GLY A 53 12.00 5.27 11.70
C GLY A 53 12.98 4.79 10.64
N GLU A 54 14.15 4.39 11.09
CA GLU A 54 15.13 3.72 10.24
C GLU A 54 14.80 2.24 10.12
N LEU A 55 14.89 1.69 8.90
CA LEU A 55 14.71 0.25 8.66
C LEU A 55 15.66 -0.60 9.51
N LYS A 56 16.89 -0.12 9.73
CA LYS A 56 17.91 -0.79 10.55
C LYS A 56 17.48 -0.94 12.01
N ASN A 57 16.60 -0.06 12.49
CA ASN A 57 16.11 -0.02 13.86
C ASN A 57 14.71 -0.64 13.98
N GLY A 58 14.27 -1.40 12.97
CA GLY A 58 13.01 -2.15 13.01
C GLY A 58 11.79 -1.42 12.46
N ALA A 59 11.96 -0.25 11.83
CA ALA A 59 10.84 0.39 11.13
C ALA A 59 10.38 -0.48 9.94
N PRO A 60 9.06 -0.64 9.71
CA PRO A 60 8.54 -1.46 8.61
C PRO A 60 8.79 -0.84 7.22
N TYR A 61 9.00 0.48 7.16
CA TYR A 61 9.18 1.22 5.91
C TYR A 61 10.01 2.50 6.11
N PRO A 62 10.64 3.01 5.03
CA PRO A 62 11.38 4.27 5.10
C PRO A 62 10.44 5.45 5.37
N PRO A 63 10.97 6.59 5.88
CA PRO A 63 10.18 7.80 6.09
C PRO A 63 9.41 8.24 4.85
N CYS A 64 8.23 8.83 5.06
CA CYS A 64 7.44 9.46 4.00
C CYS A 64 8.21 10.66 3.43
N THR A 65 8.22 10.79 2.11
CA THR A 65 8.89 11.91 1.42
C THR A 65 7.94 13.04 1.06
N GLY A 66 6.63 12.80 1.08
CA GLY A 66 5.59 13.83 0.99
C GLY A 66 5.22 14.40 2.37
N MET A 67 3.93 14.38 2.71
CA MET A 67 3.43 14.90 3.99
C MET A 67 2.46 13.94 4.67
N HIS A 68 2.18 14.15 5.96
CA HIS A 68 1.16 13.35 6.65
C HIS A 68 -0.12 14.16 6.79
N ARG A 69 -1.26 13.54 6.48
CA ARG A 69 -2.58 14.10 6.74
C ARG A 69 -3.37 13.08 7.56
N ARG A 70 -3.75 13.41 8.80
CA ARG A 70 -4.40 12.47 9.74
C ARG A 70 -3.59 11.17 9.94
N ALA A 71 -2.31 11.31 10.31
CA ALA A 71 -1.34 10.22 10.49
C ALA A 71 -0.99 9.37 9.25
N VAL A 72 -1.73 9.45 8.14
CA VAL A 72 -1.43 8.73 6.90
C VAL A 72 -0.51 9.55 5.99
N CYS A 73 0.57 8.94 5.50
CA CYS A 73 1.47 9.51 4.48
C CYS A 73 0.72 9.73 3.17
N VAL A 74 0.75 10.96 2.69
CA VAL A 74 0.55 11.30 1.28
C VAL A 74 1.89 11.15 0.60
N TYR A 75 2.00 10.17 -0.30
CA TYR A 75 3.25 9.83 -0.95
C TYR A 75 3.79 10.96 -1.81
N GLY A 76 5.11 11.16 -1.74
CA GLY A 76 5.85 12.00 -2.67
C GLY A 76 6.64 11.16 -3.68
N VAL A 77 7.27 11.82 -4.65
CA VAL A 77 8.06 11.16 -5.70
C VAL A 77 9.19 10.28 -5.14
N GLY A 78 9.75 10.65 -3.98
CA GLY A 78 10.79 9.89 -3.30
C GLY A 78 10.33 8.55 -2.73
N ASP A 79 9.03 8.35 -2.54
CA ASP A 79 8.45 7.09 -2.05
C ASP A 79 8.28 6.06 -3.18
N LEU A 80 8.22 6.49 -4.45
CA LEU A 80 7.81 5.64 -5.58
C LEU A 80 8.68 4.39 -5.75
N LYS A 81 10.01 4.56 -5.67
CA LYS A 81 10.96 3.43 -5.83
C LYS A 81 10.70 2.32 -4.82
N TRP A 82 10.35 2.69 -3.59
CA TRP A 82 10.02 1.72 -2.54
C TRP A 82 8.64 1.11 -2.78
N ILE A 83 7.63 1.91 -3.16
CA ILE A 83 6.26 1.45 -3.44
C ILE A 83 6.24 0.37 -4.52
N VAL A 84 6.93 0.59 -5.66
CA VAL A 84 6.92 -0.36 -6.79
C VAL A 84 7.65 -1.69 -6.52
N GLN A 85 8.36 -1.77 -5.39
CA GLN A 85 9.04 -2.98 -4.92
C GLN A 85 8.17 -3.81 -3.95
N GLN A 86 7.04 -3.27 -3.50
CA GLN A 86 6.13 -3.99 -2.62
C GLN A 86 5.21 -4.94 -3.41
N HIS A 87 4.66 -5.93 -2.72
CA HIS A 87 3.76 -6.92 -3.32
C HIS A 87 2.32 -6.43 -3.46
N HIS A 88 1.98 -5.34 -2.76
CA HIS A 88 0.64 -4.74 -2.79
C HIS A 88 0.27 -4.23 -4.19
N PRO A 89 -0.98 -4.47 -4.65
CA PRO A 89 -1.50 -4.00 -5.94
C PRO A 89 -1.88 -2.52 -5.91
N SER A 90 -2.03 -1.92 -4.72
CA SER A 90 -2.43 -0.53 -4.55
C SER A 90 -1.72 0.09 -3.35
N ALA A 91 -1.58 1.42 -3.36
CA ALA A 91 -0.96 2.19 -2.29
C ALA A 91 -1.80 3.44 -1.98
N ASN A 92 -1.94 3.77 -0.70
CA ASN A 92 -2.71 4.92 -0.23
C ASN A 92 -1.87 5.81 0.72
N LYS A 93 -1.82 7.13 0.54
CA LYS A 93 -2.60 7.98 -0.40
C LYS A 93 -1.72 8.80 -1.33
N PHE A 94 -2.31 9.23 -2.45
CA PHE A 94 -1.75 10.22 -3.37
C PHE A 94 -2.66 11.43 -3.42
N ASP A 95 -2.07 12.62 -3.63
CA ASP A 95 -2.80 13.87 -3.71
C ASP A 95 -2.04 14.83 -4.64
N PRO A 96 -2.64 15.33 -5.73
CA PRO A 96 -1.96 16.22 -6.67
C PRO A 96 -1.57 17.56 -6.05
N GLU A 97 -2.22 18.00 -4.96
CA GLU A 97 -1.82 19.22 -4.23
C GLU A 97 -0.56 19.01 -3.38
N VAL A 98 -0.21 17.75 -3.09
CA VAL A 98 1.00 17.41 -2.34
C VAL A 98 2.15 17.12 -3.29
N ASP A 99 1.93 16.23 -4.26
CA ASP A 99 2.93 15.87 -5.26
C ASP A 99 2.27 15.24 -6.50
N ASP A 100 1.92 16.08 -7.47
CA ASP A 100 1.38 15.64 -8.77
C ASP A 100 2.42 14.88 -9.62
N VAL A 101 3.72 15.12 -9.40
CA VAL A 101 4.78 14.39 -10.11
C VAL A 101 4.78 12.93 -9.67
N ALA A 102 4.54 12.64 -8.39
CA ALA A 102 4.42 11.28 -7.89
C ALA A 102 3.34 10.48 -8.64
N ILE A 103 2.18 11.10 -8.87
CA ILE A 103 1.04 10.49 -9.57
C ILE A 103 1.39 10.24 -11.04
N LYS A 104 1.89 11.26 -11.74
CA LYS A 104 2.27 11.16 -13.15
C LYS A 104 3.35 10.12 -13.41
N CYS A 105 4.37 10.05 -12.54
CA CYS A 105 5.42 9.04 -12.64
C CYS A 105 4.86 7.63 -12.42
N MET A 106 3.96 7.43 -11.44
CA MET A 106 3.35 6.13 -11.20
C MET A 106 2.45 5.70 -12.36
N GLU A 107 1.66 6.62 -12.93
CA GLU A 107 0.83 6.37 -14.12
C GLU A 107 1.69 5.92 -15.30
N ALA A 108 2.74 6.68 -15.63
CA ALA A 108 3.65 6.36 -16.72
C ALA A 108 4.33 5.00 -16.50
N PHE A 109 4.76 4.71 -15.27
CA PHE A 109 5.39 3.44 -14.90
C PHE A 109 4.45 2.25 -15.10
N VAL A 110 3.23 2.32 -14.57
CA VAL A 110 2.23 1.24 -14.67
C VAL A 110 1.80 1.06 -16.13
N ARG A 111 1.56 2.15 -16.86
CA ARG A 111 1.22 2.11 -18.29
C ARG A 111 2.31 1.45 -19.12
N TYR A 112 3.58 1.83 -18.92
CA TYR A 112 4.70 1.20 -19.61
C TYR A 112 4.76 -0.30 -19.30
N LYS A 113 4.63 -0.69 -18.03
CA LYS A 113 4.64 -2.09 -17.61
C LYS A 113 3.52 -2.90 -18.25
N ALA A 114 2.32 -2.32 -18.37
CA ALA A 114 1.17 -2.96 -18.99
C ALA A 114 1.33 -3.14 -20.51
N ILE A 115 1.88 -2.14 -21.21
CA ILE A 115 2.05 -2.17 -22.67
C ILE A 115 3.19 -3.11 -23.08
N PHE A 116 4.33 -3.04 -22.40
CA PHE A 116 5.55 -3.74 -22.83
C PHE A 116 5.84 -5.02 -22.04
N GLY A 117 5.08 -5.32 -20.98
CA GLY A 117 5.33 -6.47 -20.11
C GLY A 117 6.67 -6.41 -19.36
N ARG A 118 7.32 -5.23 -19.32
CA ARG A 118 8.65 -5.02 -18.71
C ARG A 118 8.59 -3.89 -17.69
N SER A 119 9.33 -4.03 -16.60
CA SER A 119 9.44 -2.97 -15.59
C SER A 119 10.51 -1.96 -15.98
N LEU A 120 10.21 -0.66 -15.88
CA LEU A 120 11.21 0.41 -16.06
C LEU A 120 12.39 0.27 -15.07
N LEU A 121 12.22 -0.43 -13.95
CA LEU A 121 13.32 -0.74 -13.02
C LEU A 121 14.38 -1.67 -13.62
N THR A 122 14.00 -2.47 -14.62
CA THR A 122 14.87 -3.47 -15.27
C THR A 122 15.46 -2.98 -16.58
N VAL A 123 14.96 -1.85 -17.09
CA VAL A 123 15.51 -1.19 -18.28
C VAL A 123 16.80 -0.48 -17.86
N LYS A 124 17.93 -1.17 -17.98
CA LYS A 124 19.24 -0.53 -17.93
C LYS A 124 19.30 0.50 -19.07
N ASN A 125 19.55 1.76 -18.72
CA ASN A 125 20.03 2.95 -19.44
C ASN A 125 20.35 2.93 -20.95
N SER A 126 19.71 2.08 -21.74
CA SER A 126 19.99 1.84 -23.15
C SER A 126 18.67 1.99 -23.90
N GLY A 127 18.33 3.24 -24.23
CA GLY A 127 17.32 3.53 -25.26
C GLY A 127 16.02 4.20 -24.79
N ILE A 128 16.01 4.97 -23.71
CA ILE A 128 14.98 6.02 -23.59
C ILE A 128 15.42 7.13 -24.56
N ILE A 129 15.02 7.00 -25.82
CA ILE A 129 15.02 8.12 -26.77
C ILE A 129 13.72 8.88 -26.46
N LEU A 130 13.87 10.06 -25.86
CA LEU A 130 12.82 11.09 -25.84
C LEU A 130 12.70 11.70 -27.23
#